data_AF-A0A2M8QB34-F1
#
_entry.id   AF-A0A2M8QB34-F1
#
_cell.length_a   1.000
_cell.length_b   1.000
_cell.length_c   1.000
_cell.angle_alpha   90.00
_cell.angle_beta   90.00
_cell.angle_gamma   90.00
#
_symmetry.space_group_name_H-M   'P 1'
#
loop_
_entity.id
_entity.type
_entity.pdbx_description
1 polymer ?
#
loop_
_entity_poly.entity_id
_entity_poly.type
_entity_poly.pdbx_seq_one_letter_code
_entity_poly.pdbx_strand_id
1 'polypeptide(L)'
;MGGAPPPLTIDPSQRYLATIKTAKGDIVVELNAQAAPQTVNNFIYLAQNGFYDGLTFHRVEPGFVIQGGDPLGNGTGGPGYDIPPEIKLPHVDGAIAMARLGGPPESTPSSGSQFYITIGAQPNLDNNYTVFGVTIRGQDVVRAIRVGDVIQRIDITTADGSAVAVAPPQATAIPAPTPLPKPVTCEAVPLNVNADDHILGNPQAATTIIEYGDFQCPACAAFHPQMKTLMGTVSDTVRLVFRHFPLPQHDKAIPTARAAEAAALQGKFWEMHDLLYEKQGEWSNKPLAEITATLKAYAEALKLDVAQFERDLVSDAVAARVQRDVASGRAANVAGTPWLFLDGRDIPLQAFQQPDTAAQLRSYADRRAKDIAGLSTKAFNFAKPEQVTRKDAKYVMTVKTNRGDVVAELDPALAPVNVNATVFLAQQGYFDGAPVVLNDPQIGAILFGNPTAAGNPGFECGVELTPGAMSKPGIVALFGNGNTSSAQLIFTYSPTLELDGRFSIIGQVISGLEVVKSLKAAQGDAKADAIQSVIVEPKR
;
A
#
# COMPACT_ATOMS: atom_id res chain seq x y z
N MET A 1 15.90 18.52 -7.19
CA MET A 1 17.19 19.24 -7.24
C MET A 1 18.28 18.19 -7.36
N GLY A 2 19.04 18.17 -8.45
CA GLY A 2 20.06 17.14 -8.71
C GLY A 2 21.34 17.44 -7.95
N GLY A 3 21.86 16.46 -7.21
CA GLY A 3 23.19 16.54 -6.60
C GLY A 3 24.28 16.42 -7.65
N ALA A 4 25.54 16.58 -7.26
CA ALA A 4 26.70 16.29 -8.12
C ALA A 4 27.52 15.14 -7.50
N PRO A 5 28.18 14.29 -8.31
CA PRO A 5 29.11 13.29 -7.80
C PRO A 5 30.22 13.91 -6.96
N PRO A 6 30.71 13.22 -5.91
CA PRO A 6 31.80 13.71 -5.08
C PRO A 6 33.10 13.85 -5.90
N PRO A 7 33.97 14.83 -5.60
CA PRO A 7 35.26 14.94 -6.24
C PRO A 7 36.13 13.70 -5.93
N LEU A 8 37.06 13.38 -6.83
CA LEU A 8 37.99 12.28 -6.64
C LEU A 8 38.95 12.60 -5.47
N THR A 9 38.90 11.77 -4.42
CA THR A 9 39.71 11.94 -3.19
C THR A 9 40.52 10.70 -2.81
N ILE A 10 40.14 9.53 -3.32
CA ILE A 10 40.88 8.28 -3.11
C ILE A 10 42.15 8.24 -3.97
N ASP A 11 43.11 7.41 -3.59
CA ASP A 11 44.30 7.09 -4.36
C ASP A 11 44.04 5.85 -5.24
N PRO A 12 43.95 5.98 -6.58
CA PRO A 12 43.65 4.85 -7.46
C PRO A 12 44.70 3.73 -7.45
N SER A 13 45.89 3.97 -6.88
CA SER A 13 46.94 2.95 -6.75
C SER A 13 46.81 2.10 -5.49
N GLN A 14 45.94 2.49 -4.55
CA GLN A 14 45.69 1.75 -3.31
C GLN A 14 44.66 0.64 -3.50
N ARG A 15 44.77 -0.39 -2.65
CA ARG A 15 43.81 -1.47 -2.54
C ARG A 15 42.79 -1.14 -1.46
N TYR A 16 41.52 -1.11 -1.84
CA TYR A 16 40.38 -0.87 -0.95
C TYR A 16 39.52 -2.11 -0.82
N LEU A 17 39.05 -2.37 0.41
CA LEU A 17 38.10 -3.43 0.72
C LEU A 17 36.78 -2.81 1.18
N ALA A 18 35.67 -3.33 0.66
CA ALA A 18 34.33 -3.05 1.16
C ALA A 18 33.75 -4.29 1.83
N THR A 19 33.43 -4.19 3.12
CA THR A 19 32.73 -5.26 3.85
C THR A 19 31.26 -4.88 3.97
N ILE A 20 30.41 -5.54 3.18
CA ILE A 20 28.96 -5.39 3.22
C ILE A 20 28.41 -6.31 4.32
N LYS A 21 27.92 -5.71 5.40
CA LYS A 21 27.35 -6.38 6.57
C LYS A 21 25.90 -6.76 6.29
N THR A 22 25.54 -8.03 6.49
CA THR A 22 24.16 -8.51 6.37
C THR A 22 23.80 -9.45 7.52
N ALA A 23 22.51 -9.68 7.75
CA ALA A 23 22.06 -10.67 8.74
C ALA A 23 22.50 -12.11 8.41
N LYS A 24 22.90 -12.37 7.17
CA LYS A 24 23.33 -13.68 6.67
C LYS A 24 24.85 -13.85 6.65
N GLY A 25 25.59 -12.83 7.08
CA GLY A 25 27.05 -12.82 7.10
C GLY A 25 27.64 -11.64 6.33
N ASP A 26 28.96 -11.58 6.30
CA ASP A 26 29.73 -10.52 5.65
C ASP A 26 30.10 -10.90 4.22
N ILE A 27 29.88 -9.98 3.28
CA ILE A 27 30.40 -10.06 1.92
C ILE A 27 31.58 -9.09 1.83
N VAL A 28 32.78 -9.59 1.56
CA VAL A 28 33.98 -8.75 1.39
C VAL A 28 34.34 -8.65 -0.08
N VAL A 29 34.38 -7.42 -0.57
CA VAL A 29 34.68 -7.07 -1.95
C VAL A 29 36.01 -6.33 -1.99
N GLU A 30 36.90 -6.77 -2.88
CA GLU A 30 38.08 -6.00 -3.26
C GLU A 30 37.72 -5.05 -4.39
N LEU A 31 37.88 -3.74 -4.15
CA LEU A 31 37.56 -2.69 -5.11
C LEU A 31 38.75 -2.40 -6.03
N ASN A 32 38.48 -2.17 -7.32
CA ASN A 32 39.49 -1.91 -8.34
C ASN A 32 39.49 -0.43 -8.75
N ALA A 33 40.14 0.40 -7.93
CA ALA A 33 40.23 1.84 -8.15
C ALA A 33 41.06 2.23 -9.39
N GLN A 34 41.97 1.37 -9.84
CA GLN A 34 42.73 1.59 -11.07
C GLN A 34 41.86 1.44 -12.33
N ALA A 35 40.95 0.45 -12.32
CA ALA A 35 40.04 0.22 -13.42
C ALA A 35 38.91 1.27 -13.46
N ALA A 36 38.29 1.55 -12.31
CA ALA A 36 37.11 2.40 -12.17
C ALA A 36 37.26 3.45 -11.05
N PRO A 37 38.18 4.42 -11.18
CA PRO A 37 38.51 5.38 -10.11
C PRO A 37 37.33 6.25 -9.67
N GLN A 38 36.48 6.72 -10.59
CA GLN A 38 35.34 7.56 -10.22
C GLN A 38 34.25 6.75 -9.51
N THR A 39 34.00 5.53 -9.99
CA THR A 39 33.04 4.60 -9.42
C THR A 39 33.43 4.19 -8.01
N VAL A 40 34.70 3.78 -7.80
CA VAL A 40 35.19 3.40 -6.48
C VAL A 40 35.19 4.58 -5.52
N ASN A 41 35.58 5.78 -5.98
CA ASN A 41 35.51 7.00 -5.17
C ASN A 41 34.08 7.29 -4.70
N ASN A 42 33.13 7.24 -5.63
CA ASN A 42 31.72 7.49 -5.34
C ASN A 42 31.14 6.43 -4.38
N PHE A 43 31.43 5.15 -4.60
CA PHE A 43 30.97 4.06 -3.74
C PHE A 43 31.51 4.18 -2.31
N ILE A 44 32.80 4.48 -2.17
CA ILE A 44 33.45 4.70 -0.86
C ILE A 44 32.82 5.91 -0.16
N TYR A 45 32.63 7.02 -0.87
CA TYR A 45 32.01 8.22 -0.31
C TYR A 45 30.59 7.95 0.22
N LEU A 46 29.75 7.27 -0.56
CA LEU A 46 28.39 6.92 -0.14
C LEU A 46 28.38 5.96 1.05
N ALA A 47 29.26 4.95 1.05
CA ALA A 47 29.39 4.00 2.16
C ALA A 47 29.84 4.67 3.46
N GLN A 48 30.87 5.53 3.41
CA GLN A 48 31.36 6.26 4.59
C GLN A 48 30.33 7.23 5.17
N ASN A 49 29.40 7.72 4.34
CA ASN A 49 28.30 8.60 4.75
C ASN A 49 27.02 7.83 5.10
N GLY A 50 27.07 6.50 5.22
CA GLY A 50 25.94 5.67 5.64
C GLY A 50 24.79 5.61 4.63
N PHE A 51 25.02 5.98 3.36
CA PHE A 51 23.96 6.00 2.34
C PHE A 51 23.35 4.62 2.12
N TYR A 52 24.16 3.56 2.21
CA TYR A 52 23.73 2.18 1.99
C TYR A 52 23.10 1.52 3.23
N ASP A 53 23.20 2.15 4.39
CA ASP A 53 22.76 1.57 5.66
C ASP A 53 21.24 1.43 5.68
N GLY A 54 20.77 0.21 5.86
CA GLY A 54 19.36 -0.14 5.82
C GLY A 54 18.83 -0.48 4.42
N LEU A 55 19.54 -0.14 3.33
CA LEU A 55 19.01 -0.40 1.98
C LEU A 55 18.85 -1.89 1.69
N THR A 56 17.85 -2.25 0.89
CA THR A 56 17.55 -3.64 0.55
C THR A 56 18.26 -4.09 -0.73
N PHE A 57 18.54 -5.39 -0.80
CA PHE A 57 18.70 -6.08 -2.08
C PHE A 57 17.31 -6.23 -2.71
N HIS A 58 16.93 -5.27 -3.54
CA HIS A 58 15.58 -5.19 -4.11
C HIS A 58 15.36 -6.17 -5.28
N ARG A 59 16.44 -6.66 -5.89
CA ARG A 59 16.38 -7.65 -6.97
C ARG A 59 17.39 -8.76 -6.75
N VAL A 60 16.94 -10.00 -6.82
CA VAL A 60 17.77 -11.20 -6.73
C VAL A 60 17.31 -12.16 -7.80
N GLU A 61 18.19 -12.45 -8.75
CA GLU A 61 17.95 -13.41 -9.81
C GLU A 61 18.90 -14.61 -9.61
N PRO A 62 18.37 -15.78 -9.22
CA PRO A 62 19.18 -16.97 -8.99
C PRO A 62 20.06 -17.32 -10.20
N GLY A 63 21.36 -17.46 -9.97
CA GLY A 63 22.33 -17.77 -11.04
C GLY A 63 22.68 -16.59 -11.94
N PHE A 64 22.21 -15.38 -11.60
CA PHE A 64 22.51 -14.17 -12.34
C PHE A 64 23.17 -13.10 -11.46
N VAL A 65 22.38 -12.34 -10.68
CA VAL A 65 22.90 -11.25 -9.83
C VAL A 65 22.04 -11.04 -8.57
N ILE A 66 22.65 -10.47 -7.53
CA ILE A 66 21.94 -9.74 -6.46
C ILE A 66 22.17 -8.26 -6.66
N GLN A 67 21.12 -7.44 -6.59
CA GLN A 67 21.18 -5.99 -6.85
C GLN A 67 20.63 -5.21 -5.67
N GLY A 68 21.39 -4.19 -5.25
CA GLY A 68 21.11 -3.32 -4.12
C GLY A 68 21.54 -1.87 -4.39
N GLY A 69 21.57 -1.05 -3.34
CA GLY A 69 21.99 0.36 -3.46
C GLY A 69 20.91 1.30 -4.01
N ASP A 70 19.65 0.88 -4.03
CA ASP A 70 18.51 1.72 -4.35
C ASP A 70 17.80 2.21 -3.07
N PRO A 71 17.78 3.53 -2.77
CA PRO A 71 17.06 4.08 -1.63
C PRO A 71 15.54 3.88 -1.66
N LEU A 72 14.94 3.65 -2.84
CA LEU A 72 13.50 3.38 -2.99
C LEU A 72 13.17 1.89 -3.01
N GLY A 73 14.18 1.01 -3.12
CA GLY A 73 14.02 -0.44 -3.13
C GLY A 73 13.18 -0.99 -4.29
N ASN A 74 13.03 -0.26 -5.40
CA ASN A 74 12.20 -0.63 -6.55
C ASN A 74 12.93 -0.52 -7.92
N GLY A 75 14.24 -0.28 -7.91
CA GLY A 75 15.12 -0.08 -9.06
C GLY A 75 15.20 1.36 -9.59
N THR A 76 14.47 2.33 -9.02
CA THR A 76 14.35 3.70 -9.60
C THR A 76 15.05 4.80 -8.80
N GLY A 77 15.48 4.53 -7.57
CA GLY A 77 16.16 5.52 -6.76
C GLY A 77 17.66 5.61 -7.00
N GLY A 78 18.25 6.66 -6.44
CA GLY A 78 19.67 6.94 -6.51
C GLY A 78 20.03 8.12 -5.59
N PRO A 79 21.29 8.55 -5.56
CA PRO A 79 21.74 9.63 -4.68
C PRO A 79 21.40 11.02 -5.22
N GLY A 80 20.52 11.10 -6.24
CA GLY A 80 20.16 12.34 -6.93
C GLY A 80 21.13 12.74 -8.05
N TYR A 81 22.03 11.85 -8.47
CA TYR A 81 22.94 12.01 -9.61
C TYR A 81 23.36 10.64 -10.17
N ASP A 82 23.95 10.67 -11.38
CA ASP A 82 24.59 9.53 -12.04
C ASP A 82 26.10 9.77 -12.24
N ILE A 83 26.85 8.73 -12.57
CA ILE A 83 28.31 8.78 -12.78
C ILE A 83 28.70 8.27 -14.18
N PRO A 84 29.81 8.76 -14.76
CA PRO A 84 30.26 8.28 -16.07
C PRO A 84 30.64 6.79 -16.04
N PRO A 85 30.42 6.05 -17.13
CA PRO A 85 30.79 4.64 -17.21
C PRO A 85 32.31 4.44 -17.32
N GLU A 86 32.85 3.41 -16.65
CA GLU A 86 34.29 3.06 -16.62
C GLU A 86 34.49 1.57 -16.98
N ILE A 87 34.07 1.20 -18.18
CA ILE A 87 33.93 -0.20 -18.61
C ILE A 87 35.28 -0.79 -19.03
N LYS A 88 35.90 -1.58 -18.16
CA LYS A 88 37.22 -2.19 -18.43
C LYS A 88 37.36 -3.66 -18.02
N LEU A 89 36.54 -4.13 -17.09
CA LEU A 89 36.68 -5.44 -16.46
C LEU A 89 35.50 -6.36 -16.81
N PRO A 90 35.73 -7.69 -16.85
CA PRO A 90 34.69 -8.68 -17.10
C PRO A 90 33.90 -9.04 -15.82
N HIS A 91 32.70 -9.58 -16.02
CA HIS A 91 31.81 -10.07 -14.98
C HIS A 91 32.14 -11.52 -14.62
N VAL A 92 33.22 -11.72 -13.86
CA VAL A 92 33.53 -13.01 -13.22
C VAL A 92 32.49 -13.35 -12.12
N ASP A 93 32.50 -14.58 -11.58
CA ASP A 93 31.68 -14.92 -10.41
C ASP A 93 32.07 -14.02 -9.21
N GLY A 94 31.08 -13.37 -8.60
CA GLY A 94 31.29 -12.42 -7.50
C GLY A 94 31.74 -11.02 -7.92
N ALA A 95 31.80 -10.71 -9.22
CA ALA A 95 32.07 -9.35 -9.70
C ALA A 95 31.00 -8.37 -9.18
N ILE A 96 31.44 -7.21 -8.67
CA ILE A 96 30.54 -6.10 -8.35
C ILE A 96 30.56 -5.07 -9.48
N ALA A 97 29.39 -4.62 -9.91
CA ALA A 97 29.25 -3.67 -11.01
C ALA A 97 28.10 -2.70 -10.78
N MET A 98 28.19 -1.52 -11.40
CA MET A 98 27.13 -0.51 -11.31
C MET A 98 25.96 -0.86 -12.22
N ALA A 99 24.75 -0.75 -11.69
CA ALA A 99 23.55 -0.78 -12.49
C ALA A 99 23.47 0.49 -13.35
N ARG A 100 22.73 0.42 -14.45
CA ARG A 100 22.43 1.57 -15.32
C ARG A 100 21.12 1.33 -16.04
N LEU A 101 20.55 2.40 -16.59
CA LEU A 101 19.43 2.27 -17.52
C LEU A 101 19.90 1.60 -18.82
N GLY A 102 18.99 0.94 -19.54
CA GLY A 102 19.31 0.35 -20.83
C GLY A 102 19.70 1.41 -21.87
N GLY A 103 20.69 1.11 -22.73
CA GLY A 103 21.13 2.00 -23.80
C GLY A 103 22.60 1.75 -24.21
N PRO A 104 23.13 2.50 -25.18
CA PRO A 104 24.51 2.33 -25.63
C PRO A 104 25.51 2.60 -24.50
N PRO A 105 26.46 1.69 -24.22
CA PRO A 105 27.31 1.76 -23.03
C PRO A 105 28.20 3.01 -22.95
N GLU A 106 28.52 3.59 -24.11
CA GLU A 106 29.34 4.81 -24.29
C GLU A 106 28.60 6.08 -23.84
N SER A 107 27.27 6.09 -23.98
CA SER A 107 26.42 7.28 -23.80
C SER A 107 25.44 7.19 -22.64
N THR A 108 25.32 6.02 -22.03
CA THR A 108 24.43 5.80 -20.89
C THR A 108 25.23 5.81 -19.59
N PRO A 109 24.98 6.78 -18.68
CA PRO A 109 25.70 6.87 -17.43
C PRO A 109 25.39 5.68 -16.51
N SER A 110 26.31 5.37 -15.61
CA SER A 110 26.07 4.41 -14.53
C SER A 110 25.26 5.07 -13.42
N SER A 111 24.40 4.31 -12.76
CA SER A 111 23.67 4.77 -11.57
C SER A 111 24.65 5.35 -10.55
N GLY A 112 24.25 6.43 -9.88
CA GLY A 112 25.07 6.99 -8.81
C GLY A 112 25.19 6.10 -7.57
N SER A 113 24.32 5.11 -7.35
CA SER A 113 24.40 4.28 -6.12
C SER A 113 24.05 2.80 -6.32
N GLN A 114 23.23 2.46 -7.32
CA GLN A 114 22.79 1.08 -7.48
C GLN A 114 23.90 0.19 -8.03
N PHE A 115 24.15 -0.93 -7.35
CA PHE A 115 25.16 -1.91 -7.73
C PHE A 115 24.56 -3.31 -7.73
N TYR A 116 25.21 -4.23 -8.41
CA TYR A 116 24.91 -5.66 -8.36
C TYR A 116 26.17 -6.50 -8.19
N ILE A 117 26.02 -7.67 -7.58
CA ILE A 117 27.05 -8.69 -7.43
C ILE A 117 26.60 -9.93 -8.19
N THR A 118 27.46 -10.45 -9.06
CA THR A 118 27.15 -11.61 -9.90
C THR A 118 27.15 -12.93 -9.12
N ILE A 119 26.25 -13.83 -9.50
CA ILE A 119 26.23 -15.23 -9.08
C ILE A 119 26.61 -16.06 -10.31
N GLY A 120 27.85 -16.52 -10.39
CA GLY A 120 28.43 -17.08 -11.61
C GLY A 120 28.96 -16.00 -12.56
N ALA A 121 29.76 -16.42 -13.54
CA ALA A 121 30.27 -15.51 -14.57
C ALA A 121 29.13 -15.07 -15.51
N GLN A 122 29.10 -13.79 -15.89
CA GLN A 122 28.06 -13.18 -16.73
C GLN A 122 28.64 -12.50 -17.99
N PRO A 123 29.19 -13.26 -18.97
CA PRO A 123 29.85 -12.67 -20.15
C PRO A 123 28.93 -11.81 -21.02
N ASN A 124 27.62 -12.02 -20.94
CA ASN A 124 26.60 -11.21 -21.61
C ASN A 124 26.53 -9.76 -21.11
N LEU A 125 27.10 -9.47 -19.94
CA LEU A 125 27.18 -8.11 -19.38
C LEU A 125 28.54 -7.44 -19.67
N ASP A 126 29.52 -8.19 -20.17
CA ASP A 126 30.84 -7.66 -20.48
C ASP A 126 30.76 -6.56 -21.52
N ASN A 127 31.65 -5.57 -21.41
CA ASN A 127 31.69 -4.38 -22.25
C ASN A 127 30.44 -3.48 -22.17
N ASN A 128 29.47 -3.81 -21.31
CA ASN A 128 28.23 -3.04 -21.16
C ASN A 128 28.10 -2.34 -19.80
N TYR A 129 28.78 -2.83 -18.76
CA TYR A 129 28.65 -2.33 -17.39
C TYR A 129 30.01 -2.05 -16.73
N THR A 130 30.01 -1.13 -15.77
CA THR A 130 31.20 -0.74 -15.03
C THR A 130 31.41 -1.73 -13.88
N VAL A 131 32.23 -2.75 -14.09
CA VAL A 131 32.71 -3.64 -13.03
C VAL A 131 33.81 -2.90 -12.26
N PHE A 132 33.64 -2.77 -10.94
CA PHE A 132 34.52 -1.97 -10.08
C PHE A 132 35.11 -2.75 -8.90
N GLY A 133 34.95 -4.08 -8.88
CA GLY A 133 35.57 -4.95 -7.89
C GLY A 133 35.13 -6.40 -8.00
N VAL A 134 35.57 -7.23 -7.05
CA VAL A 134 35.21 -8.64 -6.96
C VAL A 134 35.09 -9.10 -5.52
N THR A 135 34.11 -9.97 -5.25
CA THR A 135 33.93 -10.61 -3.95
C THR A 135 35.06 -11.60 -3.69
N ILE A 136 35.82 -11.36 -2.62
CA ILE A 136 36.94 -12.20 -2.20
C ILE A 136 36.60 -13.09 -0.99
N ARG A 137 35.51 -12.79 -0.27
CA ARG A 137 34.98 -13.59 0.84
C ARG A 137 33.46 -13.41 0.95
N GLY A 138 32.73 -14.47 1.30
CA GLY A 138 31.28 -14.42 1.47
C GLY A 138 30.48 -14.70 0.19
N GLN A 139 31.04 -15.42 -0.79
CA GLN A 139 30.30 -15.78 -2.01
C GLN A 139 29.13 -16.74 -1.72
N ASP A 140 29.21 -17.53 -0.66
CA ASP A 140 28.09 -18.29 -0.09
C ASP A 140 27.00 -17.37 0.46
N VAL A 141 27.39 -16.28 1.14
CA VAL A 141 26.46 -15.24 1.60
C VAL A 141 25.77 -14.58 0.42
N VAL A 142 26.51 -14.18 -0.63
CA VAL A 142 25.95 -13.63 -1.89
C VAL A 142 24.86 -14.55 -2.45
N ARG A 143 25.06 -15.87 -2.46
CA ARG A 143 24.07 -16.86 -2.94
C ARG A 143 22.91 -17.09 -1.95
N ALA A 144 23.11 -16.80 -0.68
CA ALA A 144 22.08 -16.90 0.36
C ALA A 144 21.18 -15.65 0.44
N ILE A 145 21.61 -14.52 -0.14
CA ILE A 145 20.81 -13.30 -0.23
C ILE A 145 19.49 -13.57 -0.99
N ARG A 146 18.40 -12.95 -0.53
CA ARG A 146 17.05 -12.99 -1.06
C ARG A 146 16.53 -11.56 -1.20
N VAL A 147 15.51 -11.38 -2.04
CA VAL A 147 14.84 -10.08 -2.20
C VAL A 147 14.37 -9.58 -0.82
N GLY A 148 14.70 -8.34 -0.49
CA GLY A 148 14.36 -7.70 0.78
C GLY A 148 15.39 -7.89 1.91
N ASP A 149 16.43 -8.71 1.73
CA ASP A 149 17.54 -8.72 2.69
C ASP A 149 18.22 -7.34 2.73
N VAL A 150 18.69 -6.96 3.92
CA VAL A 150 19.16 -5.60 4.22
C VAL A 150 20.68 -5.54 4.24
N ILE A 151 21.23 -4.51 3.59
CA ILE A 151 22.59 -4.02 3.81
C ILE A 151 22.58 -3.30 5.16
N GLN A 152 23.11 -3.93 6.20
CA GLN A 152 23.12 -3.33 7.54
C GLN A 152 24.06 -2.13 7.59
N ARG A 153 25.22 -2.27 6.94
CA ARG A 153 26.26 -1.24 6.79
C ARG A 153 27.32 -1.69 5.79
N ILE A 154 28.07 -0.75 5.21
CA ILE A 154 29.27 -1.05 4.43
C ILE A 154 30.51 -0.41 5.09
N ASP A 155 31.47 -1.23 5.51
CA ASP A 155 32.74 -0.77 6.07
C ASP A 155 33.83 -0.71 5.00
N ILE A 156 34.56 0.41 4.91
CA ILE A 156 35.67 0.60 3.96
C ILE A 156 37.01 0.59 4.70
N THR A 157 37.92 -0.27 4.26
CA THR A 157 39.32 -0.32 4.75
C THR A 157 40.32 -0.36 3.60
N THR A 158 41.57 0.01 3.86
CA THR A 158 42.70 -0.32 2.97
C THR A 158 43.18 -1.76 3.21
N ALA A 159 44.01 -2.29 2.31
CA ALA A 159 44.52 -3.67 2.40
C ALA A 159 45.39 -3.97 3.63
N ASP A 160 45.96 -2.95 4.27
CA ASP A 160 46.67 -3.05 5.56
C ASP A 160 45.73 -3.04 6.78
N GLY A 161 44.41 -2.96 6.55
CA GLY A 161 43.39 -2.92 7.60
C GLY A 161 43.15 -1.52 8.19
N SER A 162 43.84 -0.49 7.69
CA SER A 162 43.61 0.89 8.12
C SER A 162 42.26 1.41 7.63
N ALA A 163 41.60 2.22 8.45
CA ALA A 163 40.38 2.91 8.03
C ALA A 163 40.74 3.99 7.00
N VAL A 164 39.96 4.09 5.91
CA VAL A 164 40.13 5.17 4.93
C VAL A 164 39.64 6.48 5.56
N ALA A 165 40.44 7.56 5.46
CA ALA A 165 40.06 8.87 5.98
C ALA A 165 38.71 9.32 5.38
N VAL A 166 37.80 9.77 6.24
CA VAL A 166 36.46 10.23 5.83
C VAL A 166 36.62 11.57 5.11
N ALA A 167 36.18 11.66 3.86
CA ALA A 167 36.13 12.93 3.14
C ALA A 167 35.19 13.90 3.89
N PRO A 168 35.56 15.18 4.07
CA PRO A 168 34.69 16.15 4.74
C PRO A 168 33.35 16.26 4.01
N PRO A 169 32.21 16.37 4.71
CA PRO A 169 30.92 16.61 4.07
C PRO A 169 31.00 17.92 3.27
N GLN A 170 30.72 17.87 1.98
CA GLN A 170 30.59 19.08 1.18
C GLN A 170 29.36 19.88 1.64
N ALA A 171 29.47 21.21 1.65
CA ALA A 171 28.49 22.15 2.20
C ALA A 171 27.11 22.21 1.50
N THR A 172 26.85 21.30 0.57
CA THR A 172 25.49 20.92 0.14
C THR A 172 25.24 19.53 0.68
N ALA A 173 24.68 19.46 1.90
CA ALA A 173 24.35 18.21 2.56
C ALA A 173 23.66 17.27 1.56
N ILE A 174 24.26 16.09 1.34
CA ILE A 174 23.52 14.95 0.82
C ILE A 174 22.26 14.88 1.69
N PRO A 175 21.04 14.94 1.13
CA PRO A 175 19.86 14.75 1.96
C PRO A 175 20.05 13.43 2.68
N ALA A 176 20.14 13.49 4.00
CA ALA A 176 20.24 12.29 4.82
C ALA A 176 19.13 11.34 4.34
N PRO A 177 19.45 10.05 4.06
CA PRO A 177 18.40 9.10 3.74
C PRO A 177 17.36 9.21 4.85
N THR A 178 16.13 9.54 4.46
CA THR A 178 14.99 9.41 5.36
C THR A 178 15.10 8.00 5.92
N PRO A 179 15.17 7.81 7.26
CA PRO A 179 15.24 6.48 7.83
C PRO A 179 14.16 5.63 7.18
N LEU A 180 14.52 4.43 6.72
CA LEU A 180 13.53 3.51 6.15
C LEU A 180 12.26 3.56 6.99
N PRO A 181 11.07 3.73 6.38
CA PRO A 181 9.88 3.26 7.04
C PRO A 181 10.14 1.78 7.35
N LYS A 182 9.91 1.40 8.61
CA LYS A 182 9.95 0.01 9.06
C LYS A 182 9.32 -0.90 7.99
N PRO A 183 9.82 -2.15 7.80
CA PRO A 183 9.29 -3.07 6.81
C PRO A 183 7.78 -2.97 6.81
N VAL A 184 7.20 -2.66 5.64
CA VAL A 184 5.78 -2.45 5.44
C VAL A 184 5.06 -3.57 6.17
N THR A 185 4.61 -3.28 7.38
CA THR A 185 3.56 -4.03 8.00
C THR A 185 2.44 -3.97 6.99
N CYS A 186 1.85 -5.11 6.66
CA CYS A 186 0.60 -5.22 5.92
C CYS A 186 -0.54 -4.50 6.69
N GLU A 187 -0.39 -3.21 6.94
CA GLU A 187 -1.43 -2.32 7.36
C GLU A 187 -2.02 -1.81 6.06
N ALA A 188 -3.22 -2.30 5.77
CA ALA A 188 -4.06 -1.70 4.75
C ALA A 188 -4.05 -0.18 4.98
N VAL A 189 -3.58 0.58 4.00
CA VAL A 189 -3.80 2.01 3.99
C VAL A 189 -5.32 2.17 3.91
N PRO A 190 -5.96 3.01 4.75
CA PRO A 190 -7.41 3.17 4.76
C PRO A 190 -7.90 3.84 3.47
N LEU A 191 -7.94 3.07 2.38
CA LEU A 191 -8.43 3.44 1.07
C LEU A 191 -9.83 2.86 0.91
N ASN A 192 -10.80 3.65 1.32
CA ASN A 192 -12.18 3.17 1.45
C ASN A 192 -12.90 3.61 0.21
N VAL A 193 -13.68 2.72 -0.40
CA VAL A 193 -14.66 3.11 -1.41
C VAL A 193 -15.67 4.07 -0.78
N ASN A 194 -15.73 5.28 -1.30
CA ASN A 194 -16.70 6.27 -0.90
C ASN A 194 -18.03 6.01 -1.64
N ALA A 195 -19.14 6.49 -1.08
CA ALA A 195 -20.45 6.33 -1.69
C ALA A 195 -20.57 6.96 -3.10
N ASP A 196 -19.70 7.92 -3.40
CA ASP A 196 -19.63 8.65 -4.66
C ASP A 196 -18.42 8.24 -5.54
N ASP A 197 -17.78 7.12 -5.23
CA ASP A 197 -16.81 6.49 -6.12
C ASP A 197 -17.49 5.81 -7.31
N HIS A 198 -16.86 5.90 -8.47
CA HIS A 198 -17.32 5.21 -9.67
C HIS A 198 -16.88 3.75 -9.58
N ILE A 199 -17.87 2.86 -9.48
CA ILE A 199 -17.65 1.42 -9.38
C ILE A 199 -17.96 0.74 -10.72
N LEU A 200 -17.05 -0.12 -11.17
CA LEU A 200 -17.29 -1.06 -12.28
C LEU A 200 -17.37 -2.49 -11.73
N GLY A 201 -18.38 -3.23 -12.18
CA GLY A 201 -18.69 -4.58 -11.72
C GLY A 201 -19.69 -4.61 -10.57
N ASN A 202 -19.66 -5.69 -9.77
CA ASN A 202 -20.60 -5.92 -8.67
C ASN A 202 -20.30 -4.97 -7.49
N PRO A 203 -21.17 -3.99 -7.18
CA PRO A 203 -20.90 -3.04 -6.10
C PRO A 203 -20.82 -3.69 -4.71
N GLN A 204 -21.37 -4.90 -4.57
CA GLN A 204 -21.35 -5.71 -3.34
C GLN A 204 -20.20 -6.72 -3.27
N ALA A 205 -19.30 -6.73 -4.27
CA ALA A 205 -18.09 -7.54 -4.20
C ALA A 205 -17.24 -7.11 -2.98
N ALA A 206 -16.84 -8.09 -2.16
CA ALA A 206 -15.97 -7.85 -1.01
C ALA A 206 -14.57 -7.42 -1.46
N THR A 207 -14.08 -7.98 -2.57
CA THR A 207 -12.78 -7.66 -3.14
C THR A 207 -12.86 -6.40 -4.01
N THR A 208 -12.04 -5.41 -3.68
CA THR A 208 -11.99 -4.09 -4.34
C THR A 208 -10.60 -3.84 -4.92
N ILE A 209 -10.56 -3.48 -6.19
CA ILE A 209 -9.40 -2.85 -6.82
C ILE A 209 -9.65 -1.33 -6.85
N ILE A 210 -8.72 -0.53 -6.34
CA ILE A 210 -8.74 0.94 -6.52
C ILE A 210 -7.60 1.31 -7.47
N GLU A 211 -7.94 1.89 -8.61
CA GLU A 211 -6.99 2.43 -9.58
C GLU A 211 -6.94 3.96 -9.49
N TYR A 212 -5.75 4.51 -9.24
CA TYR A 212 -5.46 5.93 -9.43
C TYR A 212 -4.90 6.13 -10.84
N GLY A 213 -5.63 6.91 -11.65
CA GLY A 213 -5.33 7.11 -13.06
C GLY A 213 -5.19 8.57 -13.46
N ASP A 214 -4.48 8.78 -14.56
CA ASP A 214 -4.36 10.05 -15.26
C ASP A 214 -4.61 9.80 -16.75
N PHE A 215 -5.67 10.41 -17.29
CA PHE A 215 -6.07 10.18 -18.67
C PHE A 215 -5.01 10.60 -19.69
N GLN A 216 -4.07 11.50 -19.39
CA GLN A 216 -2.99 11.90 -20.30
C GLN A 216 -1.73 11.04 -20.13
N CYS A 217 -1.65 10.23 -19.06
CA CYS A 217 -0.51 9.35 -18.83
C CYS A 217 -0.44 8.22 -19.87
N PRO A 218 0.67 8.07 -20.62
CA PRO A 218 0.81 6.99 -21.59
C PRO A 218 0.77 5.59 -20.97
N ALA A 219 1.31 5.44 -19.75
CA ALA A 219 1.28 4.16 -19.03
C ALA A 219 -0.16 3.77 -18.63
N CYS A 220 -0.98 4.75 -18.21
CA CYS A 220 -2.40 4.50 -17.91
C CYS A 220 -3.15 4.02 -19.15
N ALA A 221 -2.97 4.70 -20.30
CA ALA A 221 -3.59 4.27 -21.55
C ALA A 221 -3.10 2.90 -22.02
N ALA A 222 -1.81 2.59 -21.86
CA ALA A 222 -1.27 1.28 -22.19
C ALA A 222 -1.83 0.15 -21.30
N PHE A 223 -2.14 0.46 -20.03
CA PHE A 223 -2.70 -0.50 -19.09
C PHE A 223 -4.22 -0.67 -19.24
N HIS A 224 -4.95 0.37 -19.64
CA HIS A 224 -6.42 0.39 -19.72
C HIS A 224 -7.04 -0.84 -20.44
N PRO A 225 -6.56 -1.29 -21.63
CA PRO A 225 -7.12 -2.48 -22.29
C PRO A 225 -6.98 -3.77 -21.48
N GLN A 226 -5.89 -3.89 -20.71
CA GLN A 226 -5.63 -5.06 -19.85
C GLN A 226 -6.60 -5.06 -18.67
N MET A 227 -6.76 -3.91 -17.99
CA MET A 227 -7.73 -3.77 -16.90
C MET A 227 -9.17 -4.00 -17.37
N LYS A 228 -9.55 -3.46 -18.54
CA LYS A 228 -10.88 -3.66 -19.14
C LYS A 228 -11.15 -5.14 -19.42
N THR A 229 -10.17 -5.87 -19.94
CA THR A 229 -10.24 -7.32 -20.16
C THR A 229 -10.36 -8.07 -18.84
N LEU A 230 -9.52 -7.73 -17.85
CA LEU A 230 -9.54 -8.33 -16.53
C LEU A 230 -10.92 -8.18 -15.89
N MET A 231 -11.45 -6.97 -15.81
CA MET A 231 -12.77 -6.71 -15.23
C MET A 231 -13.89 -7.41 -15.99
N GLY A 232 -13.82 -7.51 -17.32
CA GLY A 232 -14.75 -8.33 -18.10
C GLY A 232 -14.78 -9.82 -17.69
N THR A 233 -13.72 -10.30 -17.04
CA THR A 233 -13.61 -11.68 -16.56
C THR A 233 -13.83 -11.87 -15.07
N VAL A 234 -13.83 -10.83 -14.22
CA VAL A 234 -13.94 -10.97 -12.75
C VAL A 234 -14.98 -10.06 -12.10
N SER A 235 -15.73 -9.28 -12.87
CA SER A 235 -16.64 -8.24 -12.36
C SER A 235 -17.79 -8.75 -11.48
N ASP A 236 -18.08 -10.05 -11.47
CA ASP A 236 -19.07 -10.69 -10.58
C ASP A 236 -18.57 -10.82 -9.14
N THR A 237 -17.27 -11.02 -8.93
CA THR A 237 -16.65 -11.25 -7.63
C THR A 237 -15.67 -10.17 -7.18
N VAL A 238 -15.27 -9.27 -8.10
CA VAL A 238 -14.37 -8.14 -7.86
C VAL A 238 -15.02 -6.86 -8.35
N ARG A 239 -14.87 -5.77 -7.60
CA ARG A 239 -15.24 -4.42 -8.05
C ARG A 239 -14.00 -3.57 -8.31
N LEU A 240 -14.03 -2.78 -9.37
CA LEU A 240 -13.02 -1.77 -9.67
C LEU A 240 -13.56 -0.39 -9.30
N VAL A 241 -12.73 0.41 -8.66
CA VAL A 241 -12.95 1.82 -8.35
C VAL A 241 -11.88 2.63 -9.06
N PHE A 242 -12.28 3.63 -9.83
CA PHE A 242 -11.35 4.57 -10.47
C PHE A 242 -11.31 5.88 -9.69
N ARG A 243 -10.10 6.43 -9.51
CA ARG A 243 -9.85 7.74 -8.89
C ARG A 243 -8.88 8.57 -9.71
N HIS A 244 -9.15 9.87 -9.78
CA HIS A 244 -8.29 10.80 -10.51
C HIS A 244 -7.00 11.11 -9.76
N PHE A 245 -5.86 11.00 -10.44
CA PHE A 245 -4.56 11.47 -9.94
C PHE A 245 -3.76 12.18 -11.05
N PRO A 246 -4.26 13.32 -11.57
CA PRO A 246 -3.58 14.09 -12.60
C PRO A 246 -2.16 14.51 -12.17
N LEU A 247 -1.17 14.15 -12.99
CA LEU A 247 0.23 14.43 -12.73
C LEU A 247 0.60 15.86 -13.18
N PRO A 248 1.45 16.60 -12.43
CA PRO A 248 1.76 17.99 -12.74
C PRO A 248 2.36 18.24 -14.14
N GLN A 249 3.06 17.27 -14.71
CA GLN A 249 3.64 17.34 -16.05
C GLN A 249 2.62 17.14 -17.19
N HIS A 250 1.37 16.81 -16.87
CA HIS A 250 0.31 16.53 -17.83
C HIS A 250 -0.71 17.69 -17.84
N ASP A 251 -0.50 18.64 -18.75
CA ASP A 251 -1.27 19.89 -18.86
C ASP A 251 -2.78 19.69 -19.16
N LYS A 252 -3.17 18.55 -19.73
CA LYS A 252 -4.54 18.17 -20.08
C LYS A 252 -5.17 17.19 -19.09
N ALA A 253 -4.43 16.66 -18.12
CA ALA A 253 -4.92 15.68 -17.15
C ALA A 253 -6.11 16.20 -16.33
N ILE A 254 -6.07 17.46 -15.88
CA ILE A 254 -7.18 18.08 -15.13
C ILE A 254 -8.43 18.25 -16.02
N PRO A 255 -8.36 18.89 -17.21
CA PRO A 255 -9.51 18.97 -18.11
C PRO A 255 -10.18 17.63 -18.42
N THR A 256 -9.39 16.57 -18.65
CA THR A 256 -9.92 15.24 -18.95
C THR A 256 -10.52 14.55 -17.73
N ALA A 257 -9.94 14.72 -16.53
CA ALA A 257 -10.53 14.24 -15.29
C ALA A 257 -11.89 14.90 -15.02
N ARG A 258 -11.97 16.22 -15.24
CA ARG A 258 -13.23 16.97 -15.13
C ARG A 258 -14.26 16.54 -16.16
N ALA A 259 -13.86 16.20 -17.38
CA ALA A 259 -14.76 15.67 -18.40
C ALA A 259 -15.40 14.34 -17.99
N ALA A 260 -14.61 13.42 -17.42
CA ALA A 260 -15.14 12.16 -16.90
C ALA A 260 -16.19 12.41 -15.79
N GLU A 261 -15.92 13.32 -14.85
CA GLU A 261 -16.88 13.68 -13.80
C GLU A 261 -18.11 14.43 -14.31
N ALA A 262 -17.96 15.33 -15.29
CA ALA A 262 -19.10 15.98 -15.93
C ALA A 262 -20.00 14.97 -16.67
N ALA A 263 -19.42 13.95 -17.29
CA ALA A 263 -20.18 12.84 -17.87
C ALA A 263 -20.83 11.96 -16.78
N ALA A 264 -20.20 11.81 -15.62
CA ALA A 264 -20.75 11.07 -14.49
C ALA A 264 -22.06 11.68 -13.95
N LEU A 265 -22.19 13.01 -13.95
CA LEU A 265 -23.43 13.70 -13.59
C LEU A 265 -24.60 13.39 -14.53
N GLN A 266 -24.33 12.75 -15.67
CA GLN A 266 -25.31 12.26 -16.63
C GLN A 266 -25.30 10.73 -16.74
N GLY A 267 -24.66 10.04 -15.79
CA GLY A 267 -24.62 8.57 -15.71
C GLY A 267 -23.68 7.90 -16.71
N LYS A 268 -22.70 8.64 -17.25
CA LYS A 268 -21.81 8.19 -18.35
C LYS A 268 -20.32 8.28 -18.02
N PHE A 269 -19.97 8.05 -16.74
CA PHE A 269 -18.58 8.07 -16.30
C PHE A 269 -17.71 7.07 -17.05
N TRP A 270 -18.09 5.78 -17.04
CA TRP A 270 -17.29 4.70 -17.62
C TRP A 270 -17.17 4.81 -19.14
N GLU A 271 -18.22 5.27 -19.83
CA GLU A 271 -18.16 5.50 -21.26
C GLU A 271 -17.22 6.67 -21.63
N MET A 272 -17.20 7.75 -20.84
CA MET A 272 -16.24 8.84 -21.05
C MET A 272 -14.81 8.42 -20.66
N HIS A 273 -14.66 7.68 -19.56
CA HIS A 273 -13.40 7.12 -19.10
C HIS A 273 -12.74 6.27 -20.20
N ASP A 274 -13.48 5.32 -20.78
CA ASP A 274 -12.98 4.45 -21.84
C ASP A 274 -12.63 5.26 -23.09
N LEU A 275 -13.50 6.19 -23.49
CA LEU A 275 -13.28 7.02 -24.68
C LEU A 275 -12.03 7.90 -24.55
N LEU A 276 -11.75 8.45 -23.37
CA LEU A 276 -10.56 9.25 -23.09
C LEU A 276 -9.27 8.43 -23.26
N TYR A 277 -9.22 7.21 -22.74
CA TYR A 277 -8.06 6.33 -22.90
C TYR A 277 -7.92 5.77 -24.32
N GLU A 278 -9.00 5.24 -24.90
CA GLU A 278 -9.00 4.63 -26.23
C GLU A 278 -8.58 5.62 -27.32
N LYS A 279 -8.89 6.91 -27.13
CA LYS A 279 -8.53 7.98 -28.06
C LYS A 279 -7.37 8.85 -27.61
N GLN A 280 -6.60 8.45 -26.58
CA GLN A 280 -5.50 9.25 -26.04
C GLN A 280 -4.52 9.77 -27.10
N GLY A 281 -4.23 8.95 -28.13
CA GLY A 281 -3.35 9.34 -29.24
C GLY A 281 -3.87 10.52 -30.08
N GLU A 282 -5.18 10.79 -30.10
CA GLU A 282 -5.81 11.88 -30.86
C GLU A 282 -5.66 13.24 -30.17
N TRP A 283 -5.50 13.27 -28.84
CA TRP A 283 -5.64 14.50 -28.05
C TRP A 283 -4.49 14.80 -27.08
N SER A 284 -3.74 13.80 -26.62
CA SER A 284 -2.68 13.96 -25.60
C SER A 284 -1.58 14.95 -25.98
N ASN A 285 -1.29 15.07 -27.29
CA ASN A 285 -0.27 15.97 -27.82
C ASN A 285 -0.83 17.30 -28.37
N LYS A 286 -2.15 17.51 -28.31
CA LYS A 286 -2.76 18.76 -28.78
C LYS A 286 -2.43 19.93 -27.85
N PRO A 287 -2.39 21.18 -28.35
CA PRO A 287 -2.34 22.35 -27.49
C PRO A 287 -3.47 22.35 -26.47
N LEU A 288 -3.21 22.78 -25.23
CA LEU A 288 -4.22 22.84 -24.17
C LEU A 288 -5.48 23.60 -24.59
N ALA A 289 -5.34 24.67 -25.39
CA ALA A 289 -6.46 25.46 -25.89
C ALA A 289 -7.45 24.67 -26.77
N GLU A 290 -7.03 23.55 -27.36
CA GLU A 290 -7.89 22.72 -28.21
C GLU A 290 -8.65 21.64 -27.42
N ILE A 291 -8.26 21.34 -26.17
CA ILE A 291 -8.79 20.17 -25.46
C ILE A 291 -10.30 20.25 -25.24
N THR A 292 -10.82 21.44 -24.91
CA THR A 292 -12.25 21.64 -24.64
C THR A 292 -13.11 21.28 -25.85
N ALA A 293 -12.66 21.59 -27.07
CA ALA A 293 -13.37 21.22 -28.29
C ALA A 293 -13.40 19.70 -28.49
N THR A 294 -12.30 19.00 -28.21
CA THR A 294 -12.26 17.53 -28.23
C THR A 294 -13.22 16.91 -27.22
N LEU A 295 -13.20 17.41 -25.97
CA LEU A 295 -14.07 16.91 -24.89
C LEU A 295 -15.56 17.10 -25.22
N LYS A 296 -15.92 18.24 -25.85
CA LYS A 296 -17.27 18.49 -26.36
C LYS A 296 -17.68 17.47 -27.42
N ALA A 297 -16.82 17.20 -28.40
CA ALA A 297 -17.10 16.20 -29.43
C ALA A 297 -17.30 14.79 -28.84
N TYR A 298 -16.59 14.46 -27.76
CA TYR A 298 -16.78 13.21 -27.02
C TYR A 298 -18.12 13.18 -26.28
N ALA A 299 -18.52 14.29 -25.63
CA ALA A 299 -19.84 14.41 -25.03
C ALA A 299 -20.98 14.23 -26.05
N GLU A 300 -20.84 14.81 -27.25
CA GLU A 300 -21.76 14.62 -28.38
C GLU A 300 -21.82 13.15 -28.82
N ALA A 301 -20.66 12.50 -28.99
CA ALA A 301 -20.58 11.09 -29.37
C ALA A 301 -21.24 10.17 -28.34
N LEU A 302 -21.16 10.52 -27.05
CA LEU A 302 -21.80 9.82 -25.95
C LEU A 302 -23.28 10.20 -25.74
N LYS A 303 -23.82 11.09 -26.57
CA LYS A 303 -25.21 11.59 -26.53
C LYS A 303 -25.57 12.26 -25.19
N LEU A 304 -24.62 13.00 -24.60
CA LEU A 304 -24.85 13.81 -23.41
C LEU A 304 -25.61 15.09 -23.76
N ASP A 305 -26.27 15.70 -22.76
CA ASP A 305 -26.61 17.12 -22.81
C ASP A 305 -25.31 17.93 -22.78
N VAL A 306 -24.93 18.41 -23.97
CA VAL A 306 -23.69 19.15 -24.19
C VAL A 306 -23.67 20.48 -23.44
N ALA A 307 -24.82 21.15 -23.32
CA ALA A 307 -24.91 22.41 -22.60
C ALA A 307 -24.74 22.20 -21.09
N GLN A 308 -25.30 21.11 -20.55
CA GLN A 308 -25.03 20.71 -19.17
C GLN A 308 -23.55 20.33 -19.00
N PHE A 309 -23.01 19.50 -19.87
CA PHE A 309 -21.62 19.05 -19.82
C PHE A 309 -20.63 20.22 -19.80
N GLU A 310 -20.81 21.23 -20.65
CA GLU A 310 -19.95 22.42 -20.70
C GLU A 310 -20.01 23.23 -19.40
N ARG A 311 -21.19 23.33 -18.75
CA ARG A 311 -21.33 23.98 -17.44
C ARG A 311 -20.62 23.18 -16.35
N ASP A 312 -20.82 21.86 -16.34
CA ASP A 312 -20.29 20.98 -15.30
C ASP A 312 -18.76 20.86 -15.40
N LEU A 313 -18.19 20.87 -16.61
CA LEU A 313 -16.76 20.81 -16.89
C LEU A 313 -15.95 21.90 -16.15
N VAL A 314 -16.55 23.07 -15.95
CA VAL A 314 -15.92 24.20 -15.25
C VAL A 314 -16.46 24.43 -13.83
N SER A 315 -17.36 23.57 -13.36
CA SER A 315 -18.02 23.73 -12.05
C SER A 315 -17.08 23.44 -10.87
N ASP A 316 -17.32 24.13 -9.76
CA ASP A 316 -16.61 23.88 -8.49
C ASP A 316 -16.91 22.49 -7.94
N ALA A 317 -18.11 21.94 -8.17
CA ALA A 317 -18.48 20.61 -7.72
C ALA A 317 -17.62 19.53 -8.39
N VAL A 318 -17.45 19.59 -9.71
CA VAL A 318 -16.57 18.69 -10.47
C VAL A 318 -15.10 18.91 -10.08
N ALA A 319 -14.67 20.16 -9.90
CA ALA A 319 -13.32 20.46 -9.45
C ALA A 319 -13.02 19.86 -8.06
N ALA A 320 -13.95 19.99 -7.11
CA ALA A 320 -13.83 19.43 -5.77
C ALA A 320 -13.81 17.90 -5.79
N ARG A 321 -14.63 17.27 -6.65
CA ARG A 321 -14.65 15.82 -6.85
C ARG A 321 -13.28 15.27 -7.28
N VAL A 322 -12.62 15.93 -8.25
CA VAL A 322 -11.27 15.56 -8.71
C VAL A 322 -10.23 15.82 -7.62
N GLN A 323 -10.30 16.96 -6.92
CA GLN A 323 -9.36 17.30 -5.84
C GLN A 323 -9.46 16.34 -4.65
N ARG A 324 -10.65 15.82 -4.35
CA ARG A 324 -10.83 14.80 -3.31
C ARG A 324 -10.05 13.53 -3.64
N ASP A 325 -10.09 13.06 -4.88
CA ASP A 325 -9.32 11.87 -5.31
C ASP A 325 -7.82 12.11 -5.25
N VAL A 326 -7.37 13.29 -5.69
CA VAL A 326 -5.96 13.69 -5.57
C VAL A 326 -5.53 13.70 -4.10
N ALA A 327 -6.36 14.25 -3.21
CA ALA A 327 -6.08 14.27 -1.78
C ALA A 327 -6.02 12.85 -1.19
N SER A 328 -6.92 11.94 -1.60
CA SER A 328 -6.89 10.56 -1.14
C SER A 328 -5.67 9.80 -1.65
N GLY A 329 -5.26 10.02 -2.90
CA GLY A 329 -4.04 9.42 -3.47
C GLY A 329 -2.78 9.91 -2.75
N ARG A 330 -2.70 11.21 -2.46
CA ARG A 330 -1.58 11.79 -1.69
C ARG A 330 -1.52 11.24 -0.26
N ALA A 331 -2.67 11.14 0.40
CA ALA A 331 -2.75 10.53 1.74
C ALA A 331 -2.35 9.04 1.74
N ALA A 332 -2.54 8.36 0.60
CA ALA A 332 -2.14 6.98 0.40
C ALA A 332 -0.74 6.81 -0.20
N ASN A 333 0.06 7.89 -0.30
CA ASN A 333 1.41 7.89 -0.87
C ASN A 333 1.48 7.36 -2.31
N VAL A 334 0.45 7.60 -3.12
CA VAL A 334 0.49 7.32 -4.56
C VAL A 334 1.63 8.11 -5.20
N ALA A 335 2.60 7.41 -5.77
CA ALA A 335 3.82 8.02 -6.31
C ALA A 335 3.80 8.22 -7.84
N GLY A 336 2.74 7.77 -8.51
CA GLY A 336 2.59 7.90 -9.97
C GLY A 336 1.27 7.32 -10.45
N THR A 337 1.10 7.22 -11.77
CA THR A 337 -0.08 6.59 -12.39
C THR A 337 0.35 5.69 -13.56
N PRO A 338 -0.32 4.54 -13.78
CA PRO A 338 -1.40 3.99 -12.97
C PRO A 338 -0.86 3.44 -11.64
N TRP A 339 -1.63 3.58 -10.56
CA TRP A 339 -1.31 3.00 -9.25
C TRP A 339 -2.50 2.22 -8.73
N LEU A 340 -2.27 0.99 -8.26
CA LEU A 340 -3.36 0.09 -7.90
C LEU A 340 -3.25 -0.39 -6.46
N PHE A 341 -4.41 -0.48 -5.83
CA PHE A 341 -4.58 -1.15 -4.55
C PHE A 341 -5.56 -2.31 -4.69
N LEU A 342 -5.27 -3.45 -4.06
CA LEU A 342 -6.21 -4.55 -3.85
C LEU A 342 -6.55 -4.62 -2.36
N ASP A 343 -7.79 -4.33 -2.01
CA ASP A 343 -8.27 -4.27 -0.62
C ASP A 343 -7.36 -3.43 0.30
N GLY A 344 -7.01 -2.22 -0.18
CA GLY A 344 -6.16 -1.26 0.54
C GLY A 344 -4.67 -1.63 0.59
N ARG A 345 -4.27 -2.74 -0.04
CA ARG A 345 -2.86 -3.15 -0.17
C ARG A 345 -2.32 -2.66 -1.49
N ASP A 346 -1.17 -2.01 -1.44
CA ASP A 346 -0.45 -1.64 -2.65
C ASP A 346 0.00 -2.90 -3.40
N ILE A 347 -0.39 -3.01 -4.67
CA ILE A 347 -0.05 -4.15 -5.52
C ILE A 347 0.68 -3.62 -6.75
N PRO A 348 1.89 -4.12 -7.05
CA PRO A 348 2.63 -3.71 -8.23
C PRO A 348 1.80 -3.89 -9.50
N LEU A 349 1.84 -2.89 -10.38
CA LEU A 349 1.12 -2.91 -11.66
C LEU A 349 1.31 -4.24 -12.40
N GLN A 350 2.55 -4.76 -12.42
CA GLN A 350 2.93 -5.99 -13.11
C GLN A 350 2.18 -7.24 -12.61
N ALA A 351 1.70 -7.24 -11.37
CA ALA A 351 0.90 -8.34 -10.85
C ALA A 351 -0.49 -8.42 -11.50
N PHE A 352 -1.00 -7.30 -12.03
CA PHE A 352 -2.24 -7.25 -12.79
C PHE A 352 -2.08 -7.59 -14.28
N GLN A 353 -0.82 -7.68 -14.75
CA GLN A 353 -0.49 -7.94 -16.15
C GLN A 353 -0.11 -9.40 -16.40
N GLN A 354 -0.15 -10.25 -15.38
CA GLN A 354 0.18 -11.67 -15.53
C GLN A 354 -0.98 -12.43 -16.21
N PRO A 355 -0.68 -13.48 -17.00
CA PRO A 355 -1.73 -14.25 -17.69
C PRO A 355 -2.74 -14.92 -16.75
N ASP A 356 -2.35 -15.23 -15.50
CA ASP A 356 -3.16 -15.94 -14.52
C ASP A 356 -3.84 -15.03 -13.48
N THR A 357 -3.65 -13.70 -13.59
CA THR A 357 -4.21 -12.70 -12.66
C THR A 357 -5.71 -12.89 -12.42
N ALA A 358 -6.50 -13.16 -13.46
CA ALA A 358 -7.95 -13.33 -13.32
C ALA A 358 -8.32 -14.54 -12.44
N ALA A 359 -7.64 -15.67 -12.61
CA ALA A 359 -7.86 -16.87 -11.80
C ALA A 359 -7.39 -16.69 -10.36
N GLN A 360 -6.28 -15.99 -10.16
CA GLN A 360 -5.76 -15.64 -8.84
C GLN A 360 -6.73 -14.71 -8.09
N LEU A 361 -7.24 -13.67 -8.76
CA LEU A 361 -8.20 -12.73 -8.17
C LEU A 361 -9.53 -13.40 -7.81
N ARG A 362 -10.06 -14.29 -8.67
CA ARG A 362 -11.26 -15.07 -8.34
C ARG A 362 -11.04 -15.96 -7.12
N SER A 363 -9.93 -16.68 -7.09
CA SER A 363 -9.58 -17.54 -5.95
C SER A 363 -9.41 -16.73 -4.66
N TYR A 364 -8.84 -15.53 -4.76
CA TYR A 364 -8.72 -14.59 -3.64
C TYR A 364 -10.10 -14.10 -3.18
N ALA A 365 -10.95 -13.63 -4.10
CA ALA A 365 -12.29 -13.15 -3.81
C ALA A 365 -13.18 -14.24 -3.20
N ASP A 366 -13.12 -15.47 -3.68
CA ASP A 366 -13.89 -16.59 -3.14
C ASP A 366 -13.46 -16.95 -1.71
N ARG A 367 -12.15 -16.91 -1.42
CA ARG A 367 -11.65 -17.11 -0.05
C ARG A 367 -12.13 -15.99 0.85
N ARG A 368 -11.95 -14.73 0.43
CA ARG A 368 -12.39 -13.55 1.19
C ARG A 368 -13.89 -13.58 1.46
N ALA A 369 -14.70 -13.91 0.45
CA ALA A 369 -16.14 -14.07 0.62
C ALA A 369 -16.50 -15.20 1.60
N LYS A 370 -15.74 -16.31 1.60
CA LYS A 370 -15.91 -17.40 2.58
C LYS A 370 -15.47 -17.01 3.99
N ASP A 371 -14.38 -16.26 4.16
CA ASP A 371 -13.92 -15.77 5.46
C ASP A 371 -14.97 -14.81 6.06
N ILE A 372 -15.48 -13.91 5.22
CA ILE A 372 -16.58 -13.00 5.54
C ILE A 372 -17.90 -13.75 5.81
N ALA A 373 -18.18 -14.86 5.11
CA ALA A 373 -19.36 -15.69 5.35
C ALA A 373 -19.17 -16.59 6.59
N GLY A 374 -17.95 -16.99 6.89
CA GLY A 374 -17.54 -17.80 8.04
C GLY A 374 -17.64 -17.04 9.36
N LEU A 375 -17.71 -15.71 9.30
CA LEU A 375 -18.17 -14.89 10.42
C LEU A 375 -19.59 -15.25 10.91
N SER A 376 -20.41 -15.98 10.13
CA SER A 376 -21.79 -16.39 10.44
C SER A 376 -21.97 -17.13 11.79
N THR A 377 -22.99 -16.73 12.55
CA THR A 377 -23.43 -17.40 13.80
C THR A 377 -24.69 -18.25 13.63
N LYS A 378 -24.75 -19.32 14.42
CA LYS A 378 -25.99 -20.07 14.74
C LYS A 378 -26.97 -19.18 15.53
N ALA A 379 -28.27 -19.27 15.23
CA ALA A 379 -29.33 -18.47 15.86
C ALA A 379 -29.84 -19.07 17.19
N PHE A 380 -30.20 -18.22 18.15
CA PHE A 380 -30.92 -18.55 19.40
C PHE A 380 -31.89 -17.40 19.77
N ASN A 381 -33.12 -17.70 20.20
CA ASN A 381 -34.18 -16.72 20.48
C ASN A 381 -34.35 -16.45 21.99
N PHE A 382 -34.25 -15.18 22.44
CA PHE A 382 -34.67 -14.73 23.78
C PHE A 382 -35.32 -13.32 23.77
N ALA A 383 -36.14 -13.03 24.79
CA ALA A 383 -36.95 -11.80 24.95
C ALA A 383 -36.11 -10.53 25.18
N LYS A 384 -36.61 -9.34 24.76
CA LYS A 384 -35.90 -8.03 24.85
C LYS A 384 -35.47 -7.67 26.28
N PRO A 385 -34.29 -7.06 26.49
CA PRO A 385 -33.82 -6.63 27.80
C PRO A 385 -34.62 -5.43 28.32
N GLU A 386 -34.72 -5.29 29.66
CA GLU A 386 -35.26 -4.09 30.30
C GLU A 386 -34.47 -2.84 29.88
N GLN A 387 -35.17 -1.70 29.74
CA GLN A 387 -34.54 -0.45 29.31
C GLN A 387 -33.72 0.15 30.46
N VAL A 388 -32.39 0.10 30.34
CA VAL A 388 -31.41 0.66 31.29
C VAL A 388 -30.70 1.89 30.75
N THR A 389 -30.92 2.22 29.47
CA THR A 389 -30.30 3.37 28.80
C THR A 389 -31.27 4.54 28.59
N ARG A 390 -30.74 5.77 28.68
CA ARG A 390 -31.40 7.01 28.28
C ARG A 390 -31.12 7.27 26.80
N LYS A 391 -32.16 7.61 26.03
CA LYS A 391 -32.08 7.78 24.57
C LYS A 391 -31.23 8.97 24.14
N ASP A 392 -31.08 9.98 25.01
CA ASP A 392 -30.36 11.23 24.78
C ASP A 392 -28.94 11.24 25.37
N ALA A 393 -28.51 10.15 26.02
CA ALA A 393 -27.20 10.04 26.63
C ALA A 393 -26.25 9.18 25.79
N LYS A 394 -25.01 9.64 25.61
CA LYS A 394 -23.91 8.78 25.15
C LYS A 394 -23.38 7.95 26.32
N TYR A 395 -22.76 6.83 26.01
CA TYR A 395 -22.10 5.96 26.99
C TYR A 395 -20.64 5.77 26.63
N VAL A 396 -19.77 5.61 27.61
CA VAL A 396 -18.37 5.26 27.42
C VAL A 396 -18.20 3.80 27.82
N MET A 397 -17.81 2.97 26.86
CA MET A 397 -17.45 1.58 27.04
C MET A 397 -15.93 1.44 27.08
N THR A 398 -15.39 0.96 28.20
CA THR A 398 -13.98 0.59 28.35
C THR A 398 -13.85 -0.93 28.30
N VAL A 399 -13.25 -1.44 27.24
CA VAL A 399 -12.90 -2.86 27.07
C VAL A 399 -11.46 -3.03 27.55
N LYS A 400 -11.30 -3.68 28.70
CA LYS A 400 -9.99 -4.02 29.24
C LYS A 400 -9.49 -5.31 28.60
N THR A 401 -8.26 -5.30 28.11
CA THR A 401 -7.65 -6.48 27.50
C THR A 401 -6.28 -6.73 28.12
N ASN A 402 -5.70 -7.90 27.85
CA ASN A 402 -4.32 -8.20 28.23
C ASN A 402 -3.26 -7.35 27.48
N ARG A 403 -3.66 -6.52 26.52
CA ARG A 403 -2.78 -5.62 25.73
C ARG A 403 -3.02 -4.14 25.97
N GLY A 404 -3.92 -3.80 26.88
CA GLY A 404 -4.32 -2.43 27.18
C GLY A 404 -5.83 -2.23 27.05
N ASP A 405 -6.25 -0.99 27.25
CA ASP A 405 -7.66 -0.62 27.26
C ASP A 405 -8.07 -0.05 25.89
N VAL A 406 -9.25 -0.47 25.43
CA VAL A 406 -9.94 0.13 24.29
C VAL A 406 -11.13 0.89 24.83
N VAL A 407 -11.24 2.16 24.48
CA VAL A 407 -12.35 3.01 24.92
C VAL A 407 -13.21 3.36 23.71
N ALA A 408 -14.50 3.10 23.80
CA ALA A 408 -15.49 3.42 22.78
C ALA A 408 -16.60 4.29 23.35
N GLU A 409 -17.12 5.21 22.54
CA GLU A 409 -18.38 5.89 22.78
C GLU A 409 -19.51 5.10 22.12
N LEU A 410 -20.49 4.68 22.92
CA LEU A 410 -21.74 4.10 22.44
C LEU A 410 -22.83 5.16 22.32
N ASP A 411 -23.63 5.04 21.27
CA ASP A 411 -24.64 6.02 20.90
C ASP A 411 -26.01 5.37 20.71
N PRO A 412 -26.93 5.50 21.68
CA PRO A 412 -28.31 5.03 21.54
C PRO A 412 -29.07 5.64 20.36
N ALA A 413 -28.60 6.73 19.76
CA ALA A 413 -29.22 7.27 18.54
C ALA A 413 -28.93 6.43 17.29
N LEU A 414 -27.86 5.64 17.28
CA LEU A 414 -27.50 4.75 16.16
C LEU A 414 -28.32 3.46 16.19
N ALA A 415 -28.39 2.84 17.37
CA ALA A 415 -29.04 1.54 17.55
C ALA A 415 -29.53 1.39 19.00
N PRO A 416 -30.67 2.00 19.36
CA PRO A 416 -31.11 2.11 20.76
C PRO A 416 -31.32 0.77 21.45
N VAL A 417 -31.85 -0.24 20.75
CA VAL A 417 -32.10 -1.57 21.35
C VAL A 417 -30.77 -2.31 21.56
N ASN A 418 -29.89 -2.24 20.56
CA ASN A 418 -28.59 -2.88 20.54
C ASN A 418 -27.61 -2.27 21.56
N VAL A 419 -27.59 -0.94 21.69
CA VAL A 419 -26.82 -0.24 22.72
C VAL A 419 -27.35 -0.63 24.10
N ASN A 420 -28.67 -0.61 24.33
CA ASN A 420 -29.25 -1.00 25.61
C ASN A 420 -28.85 -2.43 26.03
N ALA A 421 -28.91 -3.38 25.09
CA ALA A 421 -28.50 -4.75 25.34
C ALA A 421 -27.01 -4.87 25.67
N THR A 422 -26.15 -4.13 24.95
CA THR A 422 -24.70 -4.10 25.19
C THR A 422 -24.38 -3.56 26.59
N VAL A 423 -25.03 -2.45 27.00
CA VAL A 423 -24.87 -1.89 28.36
C VAL A 423 -25.30 -2.91 29.42
N PHE A 424 -26.46 -3.53 29.24
CA PHE A 424 -26.98 -4.53 30.16
C PHE A 424 -26.01 -5.71 30.31
N LEU A 425 -25.53 -6.28 29.20
CA LEU A 425 -24.62 -7.43 29.21
C LEU A 425 -23.26 -7.11 29.85
N ALA A 426 -22.72 -5.91 29.58
CA ALA A 426 -21.49 -5.46 30.22
C ALA A 426 -21.66 -5.33 31.74
N GLN A 427 -22.80 -4.79 32.22
CA GLN A 427 -23.09 -4.71 33.66
C GLN A 427 -23.23 -6.09 34.33
N GLN A 428 -23.64 -7.12 33.58
CA GLN A 428 -23.68 -8.51 34.06
C GLN A 428 -22.32 -9.22 33.97
N GLY A 429 -21.25 -8.55 33.53
CA GLY A 429 -19.93 -9.15 33.34
C GLY A 429 -19.86 -10.16 32.20
N TYR A 430 -20.80 -10.12 31.25
CA TYR A 430 -20.94 -11.15 30.23
C TYR A 430 -19.74 -11.26 29.28
N PHE A 431 -19.06 -10.14 29.03
CA PHE A 431 -17.90 -10.08 28.15
C PHE A 431 -16.59 -10.45 28.87
N ASP A 432 -16.63 -10.66 30.18
CA ASP A 432 -15.44 -10.90 30.98
C ASP A 432 -14.86 -12.29 30.65
N GLY A 433 -13.58 -12.33 30.32
CA GLY A 433 -12.90 -13.55 29.85
C GLY A 433 -13.22 -13.96 28.42
N ALA A 434 -14.03 -13.19 27.67
CA ALA A 434 -14.38 -13.54 26.30
C ALA A 434 -13.14 -13.53 25.39
N PRO A 435 -12.94 -14.57 24.56
CA PRO A 435 -11.78 -14.63 23.68
C PRO A 435 -11.96 -13.72 22.46
N VAL A 436 -10.84 -13.33 21.87
CA VAL A 436 -10.79 -12.85 20.50
C VAL A 436 -11.03 -14.03 19.56
N VAL A 437 -12.15 -14.00 18.84
CA VAL A 437 -12.61 -15.07 17.95
C VAL A 437 -11.95 -14.96 16.59
N LEU A 438 -11.86 -13.73 16.08
CA LEU A 438 -11.22 -13.42 14.81
C LEU A 438 -10.46 -12.11 14.97
N ASN A 439 -9.23 -12.08 14.47
CA ASN A 439 -8.59 -10.85 14.04
C ASN A 439 -8.17 -11.08 12.60
N ASP A 440 -8.81 -10.40 11.66
CA ASP A 440 -8.51 -10.53 10.24
C ASP A 440 -7.95 -9.20 9.69
N PRO A 441 -6.62 -9.11 9.49
CA PRO A 441 -5.97 -7.95 8.89
C PRO A 441 -6.37 -7.65 7.44
N GLN A 442 -7.03 -8.58 6.74
CA GLN A 442 -7.57 -8.34 5.41
C GLN A 442 -8.90 -7.59 5.48
N ILE A 443 -9.74 -7.94 6.46
CA ILE A 443 -11.02 -7.28 6.74
C ILE A 443 -10.80 -5.98 7.51
N GLY A 444 -9.77 -5.95 8.37
CA GLY A 444 -9.50 -4.82 9.24
C GLY A 444 -10.43 -4.73 10.43
N ALA A 445 -10.94 -5.88 10.88
CA ALA A 445 -11.85 -5.97 12.01
C ALA A 445 -11.48 -7.11 12.96
N ILE A 446 -11.84 -6.93 14.22
CA ILE A 446 -11.75 -7.95 15.26
C ILE A 446 -13.14 -8.29 15.74
N LEU A 447 -13.37 -9.59 15.92
CA LEU A 447 -14.54 -10.14 16.57
C LEU A 447 -14.12 -10.71 17.92
N PHE A 448 -14.82 -10.33 18.98
CA PHE A 448 -14.68 -10.95 20.30
C PHE A 448 -16.04 -11.27 20.91
N GLY A 449 -16.04 -12.34 21.70
CA GLY A 449 -17.23 -12.95 22.29
C GLY A 449 -17.11 -14.47 22.32
N ASN A 450 -18.00 -15.17 23.02
CA ASN A 450 -17.93 -16.62 23.14
C ASN A 450 -18.77 -17.31 22.03
N PRO A 451 -18.16 -18.00 21.04
CA PRO A 451 -18.90 -18.63 19.95
C PRO A 451 -19.53 -19.98 20.34
N THR A 452 -19.17 -20.56 21.50
CA THR A 452 -19.51 -21.95 21.86
C THR A 452 -20.28 -22.10 23.17
N ALA A 453 -20.44 -21.05 23.98
CA ALA A 453 -21.22 -21.16 25.21
C ALA A 453 -22.71 -21.37 24.92
N ALA A 454 -23.15 -22.61 25.06
CA ALA A 454 -24.54 -22.94 25.36
C ALA A 454 -24.95 -22.14 26.63
N GLY A 455 -25.76 -21.10 26.45
CA GLY A 455 -26.06 -20.12 27.49
C GLY A 455 -25.95 -18.65 27.07
N ASN A 456 -25.71 -18.37 25.79
CA ASN A 456 -25.75 -17.02 25.24
C ASN A 456 -27.14 -16.38 25.47
N PRO A 457 -27.26 -15.26 26.22
CA PRO A 457 -28.55 -14.63 26.56
C PRO A 457 -29.26 -14.04 25.33
N GLY A 458 -28.63 -14.04 24.15
CA GLY A 458 -29.28 -14.02 22.84
C GLY A 458 -30.48 -13.08 22.71
N PHE A 459 -30.35 -11.84 23.17
CA PHE A 459 -31.42 -10.86 23.05
C PHE A 459 -31.78 -10.66 21.58
N GLU A 460 -33.07 -10.80 21.24
CA GLU A 460 -33.61 -10.40 19.95
C GLU A 460 -33.67 -8.87 19.85
N CYS A 461 -32.52 -8.29 19.53
CA CYS A 461 -32.38 -6.91 19.12
C CYS A 461 -32.47 -6.91 17.59
N GLY A 462 -33.63 -6.52 17.04
CA GLY A 462 -33.77 -6.36 15.59
C GLY A 462 -32.61 -5.57 14.99
N VAL A 463 -32.26 -5.86 13.73
CA VAL A 463 -31.09 -5.23 13.10
C VAL A 463 -31.37 -3.74 12.86
N GLU A 464 -30.54 -2.88 13.43
CA GLU A 464 -30.60 -1.42 13.32
C GLU A 464 -29.42 -0.98 12.42
N LEU A 465 -29.60 -1.14 11.11
CA LEU A 465 -28.57 -0.85 10.12
C LEU A 465 -28.38 0.66 9.95
N THR A 466 -27.11 1.10 9.98
CA THR A 466 -26.71 2.45 9.59
C THR A 466 -25.74 2.36 8.40
N PRO A 467 -26.23 2.41 7.14
CA PRO A 467 -25.39 2.34 5.95
C PRO A 467 -24.35 3.49 5.90
N GLY A 468 -23.16 3.20 5.36
CA GLY A 468 -22.07 4.15 5.14
C GLY A 468 -21.15 4.38 6.33
N ALA A 469 -21.46 3.81 7.51
CA ALA A 469 -20.73 4.10 8.74
C ALA A 469 -19.48 3.22 8.93
N MET A 470 -19.34 2.08 8.24
CA MET A 470 -18.10 1.28 8.28
C MET A 470 -16.99 1.79 7.34
N SER A 471 -17.16 3.00 6.78
CA SER A 471 -16.20 3.69 5.92
C SER A 471 -15.03 4.34 6.68
N LYS A 472 -14.88 4.09 7.99
CA LYS A 472 -13.81 4.65 8.85
C LYS A 472 -13.33 3.58 9.83
N PRO A 473 -12.08 3.64 10.33
CA PRO A 473 -11.65 2.74 11.39
C PRO A 473 -12.32 3.13 12.72
N GLY A 474 -12.28 2.22 13.69
CA GLY A 474 -12.78 2.45 15.02
C GLY A 474 -14.30 2.37 15.12
N ILE A 475 -14.97 1.65 14.24
CA ILE A 475 -16.42 1.43 14.36
C ILE A 475 -16.66 0.26 15.30
N VAL A 476 -17.60 0.46 16.23
CA VAL A 476 -18.09 -0.60 17.11
C VAL A 476 -19.45 -1.04 16.61
N ALA A 477 -19.54 -2.30 16.22
CA ALA A 477 -20.77 -2.92 15.76
C ALA A 477 -21.04 -4.21 16.53
N LEU A 478 -22.27 -4.68 16.45
CA LEU A 478 -22.65 -5.96 17.02
C LEU A 478 -22.79 -7.01 15.92
N PHE A 479 -22.23 -8.18 16.18
CA PHE A 479 -22.38 -9.31 15.29
C PHE A 479 -23.79 -9.91 15.45
N GLY A 480 -24.52 -10.09 14.34
CA GLY A 480 -25.87 -10.65 14.38
C GLY A 480 -26.41 -11.14 13.04
N ASN A 481 -27.34 -12.11 13.06
CA ASN A 481 -28.06 -12.61 11.89
C ASN A 481 -29.55 -12.24 11.99
N GLY A 482 -30.00 -11.28 11.18
CA GLY A 482 -31.42 -10.95 10.99
C GLY A 482 -32.12 -10.27 12.17
N ASN A 483 -31.99 -10.80 13.40
CA ASN A 483 -32.72 -10.36 14.60
C ASN A 483 -31.99 -10.52 15.96
N THR A 484 -30.79 -11.11 16.05
CA THR A 484 -30.11 -11.36 17.34
C THR A 484 -28.68 -10.83 17.33
N SER A 485 -28.35 -9.93 18.25
CA SER A 485 -27.15 -9.09 18.08
C SER A 485 -26.70 -8.39 19.36
N SER A 486 -26.31 -9.10 20.43
CA SER A 486 -25.75 -8.40 21.61
C SER A 486 -24.58 -9.06 22.32
N ALA A 487 -24.22 -10.28 21.95
CA ALA A 487 -23.24 -11.08 22.69
C ALA A 487 -21.84 -11.11 22.06
N GLN A 488 -21.67 -10.47 20.91
CA GLN A 488 -20.41 -10.43 20.16
C GLN A 488 -20.20 -9.04 19.58
N LEU A 489 -19.00 -8.52 19.78
CA LEU A 489 -18.63 -7.17 19.38
C LEU A 489 -17.65 -7.24 18.21
N ILE A 490 -17.89 -6.40 17.22
CA ILE A 490 -17.00 -6.12 16.10
C ILE A 490 -16.35 -4.77 16.37
N PHE A 491 -15.02 -4.73 16.32
CA PHE A 491 -14.25 -3.49 16.36
C PHE A 491 -13.45 -3.39 15.07
N THR A 492 -13.74 -2.38 14.25
CA THR A 492 -12.95 -2.10 13.06
C THR A 492 -11.70 -1.31 13.46
N TYR A 493 -10.56 -1.63 12.84
CA TYR A 493 -9.29 -0.90 13.00
C TYR A 493 -8.70 -0.46 11.66
N SER A 494 -9.27 -0.93 10.55
CA SER A 494 -9.29 -0.21 9.30
C SER A 494 -10.76 0.02 8.90
N PRO A 495 -11.01 0.84 7.90
CA PRO A 495 -12.32 0.89 7.27
C PRO A 495 -12.67 -0.45 6.63
N THR A 496 -13.93 -0.84 6.74
CA THR A 496 -14.38 -2.20 6.43
C THR A 496 -15.74 -2.17 5.73
N LEU A 497 -15.73 -1.72 4.48
CA LEU A 497 -16.96 -1.52 3.70
C LEU A 497 -17.71 -2.81 3.36
N GLU A 498 -17.03 -3.95 3.37
CA GLU A 498 -17.65 -5.26 3.17
C GLU A 498 -18.53 -5.73 4.34
N LEU A 499 -18.40 -5.08 5.49
CA LEU A 499 -19.28 -5.26 6.66
C LEU A 499 -20.35 -4.14 6.73
N ASP A 500 -20.28 -3.12 5.86
CA ASP A 500 -21.22 -2.01 5.85
C ASP A 500 -22.63 -2.47 5.49
N GLY A 501 -23.63 -1.97 6.22
CA GLY A 501 -25.03 -2.39 6.02
C GLY A 501 -25.32 -3.84 6.42
N ARG A 502 -24.40 -4.54 7.10
CA ARG A 502 -24.59 -5.93 7.54
C ARG A 502 -24.74 -6.11 9.05
N PHE A 503 -24.29 -5.14 9.83
CA PHE A 503 -24.27 -5.20 11.29
C PHE A 503 -24.81 -3.91 11.91
N SER A 504 -25.44 -4.05 13.08
CA SER A 504 -25.91 -2.89 13.85
C SER A 504 -24.72 -2.15 14.43
N ILE A 505 -24.57 -0.88 14.08
CA ILE A 505 -23.50 -0.03 14.60
C ILE A 505 -23.98 0.58 15.91
N ILE A 506 -23.18 0.41 16.96
CA ILE A 506 -23.54 0.87 18.31
C ILE A 506 -22.66 2.00 18.81
N GLY A 507 -21.56 2.29 18.13
CA GLY A 507 -20.64 3.31 18.59
C GLY A 507 -19.33 3.39 17.80
N GLN A 508 -18.37 4.07 18.41
CA GLN A 508 -17.05 4.32 17.85
C GLN A 508 -15.96 4.25 18.92
N VAL A 509 -14.80 3.69 18.59
CA VAL A 509 -13.58 3.73 19.38
C VAL A 509 -13.08 5.17 19.44
N ILE A 510 -12.91 5.69 20.64
CA ILE A 510 -12.38 7.04 20.92
C ILE A 510 -10.94 6.99 21.44
N SER A 511 -10.47 5.84 21.94
CA SER A 511 -9.08 5.62 22.34
C SER A 511 -8.72 4.13 22.28
N GLY A 512 -7.43 3.81 22.11
CA GLY A 512 -6.95 2.43 22.10
C GLY A 512 -7.15 1.67 20.79
N LEU A 513 -7.28 2.38 19.65
CA LEU A 513 -7.40 1.73 18.34
C LEU A 513 -6.19 0.83 17.99
N GLU A 514 -4.98 1.26 18.36
CA GLU A 514 -3.77 0.43 18.24
C GLU A 514 -3.81 -0.82 19.12
N VAL A 515 -4.49 -0.74 20.28
CA VAL A 515 -4.71 -1.91 21.14
C VAL A 515 -5.61 -2.89 20.41
N VAL A 516 -6.73 -2.43 19.82
CA VAL A 516 -7.61 -3.26 18.98
C VAL A 516 -6.75 -4.02 17.97
N LYS A 517 -6.05 -3.32 17.10
CA LYS A 517 -5.20 -3.92 16.05
C LYS A 517 -4.19 -4.96 16.55
N SER A 518 -3.69 -4.79 17.78
CA SER A 518 -2.67 -5.66 18.37
C SER A 518 -3.19 -7.00 18.94
N LEU A 519 -4.50 -7.13 19.16
CA LEU A 519 -5.14 -8.30 19.75
C LEU A 519 -5.05 -9.52 18.82
N LYS A 520 -4.85 -10.72 19.36
CA LYS A 520 -4.66 -11.96 18.59
C LYS A 520 -5.81 -12.94 18.81
N ALA A 521 -6.37 -13.44 17.73
CA ALA A 521 -7.24 -14.62 17.77
C ALA A 521 -6.43 -15.89 18.01
N ALA A 522 -7.09 -16.97 18.43
CA ALA A 522 -6.46 -18.29 18.55
C ALA A 522 -5.92 -18.75 17.19
N GLN A 523 -4.66 -19.20 17.14
CA GLN A 523 -4.05 -19.82 15.96
C GLN A 523 -3.32 -21.10 16.39
N GLY A 524 -3.80 -22.26 15.93
CA GLY A 524 -3.26 -23.56 16.35
C GLY A 524 -3.38 -23.77 17.87
N ASP A 525 -2.26 -24.11 18.52
CA ASP A 525 -2.19 -24.32 19.97
C ASP A 525 -2.00 -23.02 20.78
N ALA A 526 -1.87 -21.86 20.13
CA ALA A 526 -1.68 -20.58 20.80
C ALA A 526 -2.99 -20.05 21.39
N LYS A 527 -2.97 -19.68 22.68
CA LYS A 527 -4.12 -19.04 23.35
C LYS A 527 -4.42 -17.69 22.71
N ALA A 528 -5.71 -17.45 22.45
CA ALA A 528 -6.21 -16.13 22.05
C ALA A 528 -5.95 -15.09 23.15
N ASP A 529 -5.79 -13.84 22.75
CA ASP A 529 -6.02 -12.73 23.66
C ASP A 529 -7.48 -12.72 24.09
N ALA A 530 -7.74 -12.15 25.26
CA ALA A 530 -9.05 -12.16 25.87
C ALA A 530 -9.40 -10.78 26.42
N ILE A 531 -10.69 -10.49 26.42
CA ILE A 531 -11.26 -9.42 27.21
C ILE A 531 -11.11 -9.80 28.68
N GLN A 532 -10.52 -8.91 29.46
CA GLN A 532 -10.48 -9.05 30.91
C GLN A 532 -11.81 -8.61 31.52
N SER A 533 -12.32 -7.46 31.09
CA SER A 533 -13.63 -6.95 31.50
C SER A 533 -14.17 -5.89 30.54
N VAL A 534 -15.50 -5.70 30.50
CA VAL A 534 -16.13 -4.56 29.81
C VAL A 534 -16.89 -3.69 30.80
N ILE A 535 -16.53 -2.41 30.89
CA ILE A 535 -17.16 -1.45 31.78
C ILE A 535 -17.90 -0.43 30.93
N VAL A 536 -19.18 -0.18 31.20
CA VAL A 536 -19.96 0.84 30.46
C VAL A 536 -20.59 1.83 31.42
N GLU A 537 -20.32 3.12 31.19
CA GLU A 537 -20.78 4.22 32.05
C GLU A 537 -21.42 5.34 31.21
N PRO A 538 -22.40 6.09 31.75
CA PRO A 538 -22.89 7.29 31.08
C PRO A 538 -21.76 8.30 30.86
N LYS A 539 -21.67 8.86 29.65
CA LYS A 539 -20.74 9.96 29.36
C LYS A 539 -21.20 11.20 30.14
N ARG A 540 -20.39 11.64 31.10
CA ARG A 540 -20.67 12.81 31.96
C ARG A 540 -20.43 14.12 31.23
#